data_AF-A0AAN1UF57-F1
#
_entry.id   AF-A0AAN1UF57-F1
#
_cell.length_a   1.000
_cell.length_b   1.000
_cell.length_c   1.000
_cell.angle_alpha   90.00
_cell.angle_beta   90.00
_cell.angle_gamma   90.00
#
_symmetry.space_group_name_H-M   'P 1'
#
loop_
_entity.id
_entity.type
_entity.pdbx_description
1 polymer ?
#
loop_
_entity_poly.entity_id
_entity_poly.type
_entity_poly.pdbx_seq_one_letter_code
_entity_poly.pdbx_strand_id
1 'polypeptide(L)'
;MKKIKALFVIDRNVNMATRDVEPTSQWVIDDNAIATIKYDGTPALIKDGVLYKRWNRKIQKKYLRFWKADKKGFVPSLDMFVDVPNGAIQLEEKPAPISLHFPYWVPVDFNDKADKKFASAFELLDVKEDGTYELIGEGIQGNVYELEGNKLVRHGSEVVKIQDYTFDGLKKFFSTLNAEGIVWHHPKDGRMVKLRRSHFNFEWREDIRDDKEARASFVP
;
A
#
# COMPACT_ATOMS: atom_id res chain seq x y z
N MET A 1 -5.10 3.30 7.22
CA MET A 1 -4.45 4.35 6.40
C MET A 1 -5.40 4.82 5.31
N LYS A 2 -5.67 6.12 5.31
CA LYS A 2 -6.36 6.83 4.23
C LYS A 2 -5.48 6.83 2.98
N LYS A 3 -6.07 7.03 1.80
CA LYS A 3 -5.31 7.19 0.55
C LYS A 3 -4.53 8.52 0.59
N ILE A 4 -3.25 8.46 0.22
CA ILE A 4 -2.37 9.63 0.08
C ILE A 4 -2.07 9.90 -1.40
N LYS A 5 -1.93 11.17 -1.75
CA LYS A 5 -1.67 11.63 -3.12
C LYS A 5 -0.25 11.30 -3.60
N ALA A 6 -0.06 11.32 -4.91
CA ALA A 6 1.27 11.28 -5.49
C ALA A 6 1.95 12.67 -5.43
N LEU A 7 3.28 12.70 -5.42
CA LEU A 7 4.06 13.95 -5.49
C LEU A 7 3.85 14.69 -6.82
N PHE A 8 3.97 13.96 -7.93
CA PHE A 8 3.71 14.45 -9.28
C PHE A 8 2.28 14.14 -9.73
N VAL A 9 1.78 14.91 -10.69
CA VAL A 9 0.56 14.58 -11.42
C VAL A 9 0.77 13.25 -12.17
N ILE A 10 -0.19 12.33 -12.04
CA ILE A 10 -0.13 11.00 -12.66
C ILE A 10 -1.00 10.99 -13.91
N ASP A 11 -0.39 10.71 -15.07
CA ASP A 11 -1.13 10.38 -16.28
C ASP A 11 -1.85 9.05 -16.06
N ARG A 12 -3.18 9.06 -16.08
CA ARG A 12 -4.01 7.88 -15.80
C ARG A 12 -4.09 6.90 -16.96
N ASN A 13 -3.71 7.29 -18.18
CA ASN A 13 -3.73 6.41 -19.34
C ASN A 13 -2.58 5.40 -19.29
N VAL A 14 -1.40 5.87 -18.90
CA VAL A 14 -0.17 5.06 -18.79
C VAL A 14 0.24 4.78 -17.34
N ASN A 15 -0.44 5.40 -16.37
CA ASN A 15 -0.18 5.31 -14.93
C ASN A 15 1.25 5.72 -14.52
N MET A 16 1.81 6.73 -15.20
CA MET A 16 3.15 7.26 -14.97
C MET A 16 3.11 8.70 -14.44
N ALA A 17 4.15 9.10 -13.72
CA ALA A 17 4.33 10.48 -13.27
C ALA A 17 4.69 11.40 -14.44
N THR A 18 4.06 12.56 -14.48
CA THR A 18 4.44 13.70 -15.32
C THR A 18 5.49 14.56 -14.63
N ARG A 19 6.04 15.55 -15.33
CA ARG A 19 7.00 16.52 -14.75
C ARG A 19 6.32 17.53 -13.84
N ASP A 20 5.00 17.64 -13.89
CA ASP A 20 4.24 18.60 -13.10
C ASP A 20 4.05 18.10 -11.66
N VAL A 21 4.44 18.92 -10.69
CA VAL A 21 4.18 18.67 -9.28
C VAL A 21 2.68 18.84 -9.03
N GLU A 22 2.08 17.91 -8.30
CA GLU A 22 0.70 18.07 -7.85
C GLU A 22 0.63 19.32 -6.95
N PRO A 23 -0.21 20.33 -7.25
CA PRO A 23 -0.15 21.61 -6.55
C PRO A 23 -0.29 21.50 -5.02
N THR A 24 -1.10 20.56 -4.53
CA THR A 24 -1.26 20.32 -3.09
C THR A 24 -0.07 19.61 -2.42
N SER A 25 0.90 19.18 -3.21
CA SER A 25 2.11 18.45 -2.82
C SER A 25 3.38 19.31 -2.90
N GLN A 26 3.28 20.57 -3.36
CA GLN A 26 4.42 21.47 -3.59
C GLN A 26 5.30 21.66 -2.34
N TRP A 27 4.68 21.64 -1.15
CA TRP A 27 5.36 21.69 0.15
C TRP A 27 6.48 20.65 0.33
N VAL A 28 6.48 19.53 -0.41
CA VAL A 28 7.57 18.56 -0.33
C VAL A 28 8.90 19.15 -0.77
N ILE A 29 8.86 20.01 -1.78
CA ILE A 29 10.04 20.66 -2.36
C ILE A 29 10.41 21.90 -1.54
N ASP A 30 9.41 22.59 -1.00
CA ASP A 30 9.59 23.88 -0.34
C ASP A 30 9.96 23.75 1.16
N ASP A 31 9.45 22.73 1.87
CA ASP A 31 9.36 22.72 3.35
C ASP A 31 10.16 21.63 4.09
N ASN A 32 11.37 21.25 3.63
CA ASN A 32 12.23 20.24 4.30
C ASN A 32 11.46 18.96 4.71
N ALA A 33 10.63 18.44 3.81
CA ALA A 33 9.80 17.27 4.09
C ALA A 33 10.65 16.05 4.47
N ILE A 34 10.17 15.29 5.46
CA ILE A 34 10.88 14.09 5.92
C ILE A 34 10.52 12.93 4.98
N ALA A 35 11.50 12.49 4.19
CA ALA A 35 11.36 11.36 3.29
C ALA A 35 11.59 10.04 4.03
N THR A 36 10.68 9.08 3.87
CA THR A 36 10.79 7.75 4.47
C THR A 36 10.51 6.66 3.46
N ILE A 37 11.04 5.46 3.70
CA ILE A 37 10.80 4.31 2.83
C ILE A 37 9.32 3.93 2.82
N LYS A 38 8.80 3.78 1.60
CA LYS A 38 7.56 3.07 1.34
C LYS A 38 7.88 1.62 0.98
N TYR A 39 7.65 0.71 1.91
CA TYR A 39 7.76 -0.73 1.65
C TYR A 39 6.60 -1.25 0.77
N ASP A 40 6.89 -2.29 -0.01
CA ASP A 40 5.93 -3.08 -0.80
C ASP A 40 5.53 -4.31 0.01
N GLY A 41 4.38 -4.25 0.67
CA GLY A 41 3.95 -5.34 1.54
C GLY A 41 2.45 -5.38 1.72
N THR A 42 2.04 -5.91 2.87
CA THR A 42 0.63 -5.87 3.29
C THR A 42 0.49 -5.01 4.55
N PRO A 43 -0.40 -4.02 4.56
CA PRO A 43 -0.51 -3.10 5.68
C PRO A 43 -1.12 -3.76 6.93
N ALA A 44 -0.55 -3.41 8.08
CA ALA A 44 -0.97 -3.77 9.43
C ALA A 44 -1.18 -2.52 10.30
N LEU A 45 -1.92 -2.68 11.38
CA LEU A 45 -2.07 -1.71 12.46
C LEU A 45 -1.83 -2.43 13.79
N ILE A 46 -1.02 -1.84 14.65
CA ILE A 46 -0.99 -2.18 16.08
C ILE A 46 -1.71 -1.04 16.79
N LYS A 47 -2.69 -1.39 17.63
CA LYS A 47 -3.43 -0.43 18.44
C LYS A 47 -3.83 -1.06 19.76
N ASP A 48 -3.52 -0.40 20.87
CA ASP A 48 -3.82 -0.88 22.22
C ASP A 48 -3.30 -2.32 22.46
N GLY A 49 -2.12 -2.62 21.90
CA GLY A 49 -1.49 -3.96 21.97
C GLY A 49 -2.11 -5.03 21.06
N VAL A 50 -3.17 -4.71 20.29
CA VAL A 50 -3.83 -5.62 19.36
C VAL A 50 -3.30 -5.43 17.94
N LEU A 51 -2.99 -6.53 17.26
CA LEU A 51 -2.60 -6.54 15.86
C LEU A 51 -3.83 -6.66 14.95
N TYR A 52 -3.88 -5.82 13.93
CA TYR A 52 -4.92 -5.81 12.90
C TYR A 52 -4.32 -5.93 11.50
N LYS A 53 -5.00 -6.68 10.64
CA LYS A 53 -4.73 -6.76 9.19
C LYS A 53 -5.73 -5.91 8.41
N ARG A 54 -5.34 -5.45 7.22
CA ARG A 54 -6.28 -4.76 6.33
C ARG A 54 -7.25 -5.77 5.72
N TRP A 55 -8.54 -5.48 5.81
CA TRP A 55 -9.61 -6.23 5.16
C TRP A 55 -10.51 -5.29 4.38
N ASN A 56 -10.81 -5.64 3.12
CA ASN A 56 -11.76 -4.89 2.31
C ASN A 56 -13.10 -5.59 2.35
N ARG A 57 -14.09 -4.93 2.94
CA ARG A 57 -15.47 -5.39 2.99
C ARG A 57 -15.99 -5.56 1.56
N LYS A 58 -16.41 -6.77 1.23
CA LYS A 58 -16.83 -7.14 -0.12
C LYS A 58 -18.34 -7.03 -0.26
N ILE A 59 -18.80 -6.73 -1.48
CA ILE A 59 -20.21 -6.92 -1.82
C ILE A 59 -20.54 -8.42 -1.78
N GLN A 60 -21.75 -8.78 -1.34
CA GLN A 60 -22.17 -10.18 -1.34
C GLN A 60 -22.22 -10.71 -2.78
N LYS A 61 -21.89 -12.00 -2.95
CA LYS A 61 -21.80 -12.64 -4.28
C LYS A 61 -23.06 -12.46 -5.12
N LYS A 62 -24.24 -12.50 -4.51
CA LYS A 62 -25.54 -12.33 -5.19
C LYS A 62 -25.74 -10.95 -5.83
N TYR A 63 -25.08 -9.92 -5.31
CA TYR A 63 -25.16 -8.56 -5.86
C TYR A 63 -24.04 -8.23 -6.85
N LEU A 64 -22.98 -9.05 -6.89
CA LEU A 64 -21.81 -8.80 -7.73
C LEU A 64 -22.17 -8.68 -9.22
N ARG A 65 -23.18 -9.43 -9.68
CA ARG A 65 -23.67 -9.36 -11.07
C ARG A 65 -24.27 -8.00 -11.43
N PHE A 66 -24.96 -7.35 -10.50
CA PHE A 66 -25.57 -6.05 -10.72
C PHE A 66 -24.51 -4.96 -10.83
N TRP A 67 -23.53 -4.98 -9.93
CA TRP A 67 -22.36 -4.09 -10.03
C TRP A 67 -21.58 -4.29 -11.34
N LYS A 68 -21.41 -5.53 -11.80
CA LYS A 68 -20.73 -5.80 -13.07
C LYS A 68 -21.50 -5.28 -14.28
N ALA A 69 -22.83 -5.30 -14.24
CA ALA A 69 -23.68 -4.82 -15.33
C ALA A 69 -23.64 -3.29 -15.48
N ASP A 70 -23.55 -2.56 -14.37
CA ASP A 70 -23.46 -1.09 -14.39
C ASP A 70 -22.52 -0.57 -13.30
N LYS A 71 -21.21 -0.57 -13.56
CA LYS A 71 -20.20 -0.14 -12.58
C LYS A 71 -20.30 1.34 -12.20
N LYS A 72 -20.88 2.20 -13.05
CA LYS A 72 -20.90 3.66 -12.84
C LYS A 72 -22.20 4.12 -12.19
N GLY A 73 -23.34 3.50 -12.52
CA GLY A 73 -24.65 3.82 -11.96
C GLY A 73 -25.07 2.94 -10.78
N PHE A 74 -24.36 1.85 -10.48
CA PHE A 74 -24.69 1.00 -9.34
C PHE A 74 -24.34 1.68 -8.01
N VAL A 75 -25.37 1.99 -7.22
CA VAL A 75 -25.25 2.57 -5.87
C VAL A 75 -25.62 1.49 -4.84
N PRO A 76 -24.63 0.82 -4.20
CA PRO A 76 -24.94 -0.19 -3.19
C PRO A 76 -25.38 0.42 -1.88
N SER A 77 -26.37 -0.19 -1.25
CA SER A 77 -26.68 0.01 0.17
C SER A 77 -25.79 -0.87 1.05
N LEU A 78 -25.68 -0.54 2.35
CA LEU A 78 -24.77 -1.24 3.27
C LEU A 78 -25.15 -2.71 3.51
N ASP A 79 -26.43 -3.07 3.40
CA ASP A 79 -26.93 -4.44 3.49
C ASP A 79 -26.51 -5.33 2.29
N MET A 80 -26.04 -4.72 1.20
CA MET A 80 -25.48 -5.47 0.07
C MET A 80 -24.05 -5.97 0.32
N PHE A 81 -23.40 -5.52 1.39
CA PHE A 81 -22.06 -5.95 1.77
C PHE A 81 -22.10 -7.13 2.73
N VAL A 82 -21.02 -7.93 2.77
CA VAL A 82 -20.85 -8.98 3.79
C VAL A 82 -20.74 -8.37 5.18
N ASP A 83 -21.06 -9.13 6.22
CA ASP A 83 -20.96 -8.64 7.60
C ASP A 83 -19.54 -8.27 7.98
N VAL A 84 -19.42 -7.29 8.87
CA VAL A 84 -18.15 -6.80 9.38
C VAL A 84 -17.68 -7.73 10.51
N PRO A 85 -16.45 -8.26 10.47
CA PRO A 85 -15.92 -9.07 11.56
C PRO A 85 -15.93 -8.33 12.90
N ASN A 86 -16.09 -9.08 14.00
CA ASN A 86 -16.05 -8.49 15.34
C ASN A 86 -14.71 -7.78 15.60
N GLY A 87 -14.77 -6.65 16.32
CA GLY A 87 -13.59 -5.84 16.64
C GLY A 87 -13.00 -5.07 15.45
N ALA A 88 -13.65 -5.07 14.28
CA ALA A 88 -13.14 -4.34 13.13
C ALA A 88 -13.25 -2.82 13.31
N ILE A 89 -12.26 -2.09 12.81
CA ILE A 89 -12.22 -0.62 12.81
C ILE A 89 -12.45 -0.14 11.37
N GLN A 90 -13.49 0.66 11.15
CA GLN A 90 -13.79 1.25 9.85
C GLN A 90 -12.84 2.41 9.53
N LEU A 91 -12.39 2.52 8.27
CA LEU A 91 -11.46 3.59 7.86
C LEU A 91 -12.12 4.70 7.06
N GLU A 92 -13.15 4.38 6.29
CA GLU A 92 -13.85 5.32 5.41
C GLU A 92 -15.35 5.21 5.70
N GLU A 93 -16.10 6.30 5.65
CA GLU A 93 -17.55 6.27 5.92
C GLU A 93 -18.34 5.52 4.84
N LYS A 94 -17.86 5.56 3.60
CA LYS A 94 -18.53 5.00 2.42
C LYS A 94 -17.56 4.18 1.56
N PRO A 95 -18.04 3.16 0.84
CA PRO A 95 -17.23 2.44 -0.14
C PRO A 95 -16.79 3.38 -1.28
N ALA A 96 -15.65 3.07 -1.91
CA ALA A 96 -15.23 3.79 -3.12
C ALA A 96 -16.31 3.66 -4.22
N PRO A 97 -16.69 4.76 -4.91
CA PRO A 97 -17.89 4.81 -5.74
C PRO A 97 -17.87 3.83 -6.92
N ILE A 98 -16.69 3.54 -7.48
CA ILE A 98 -16.55 2.68 -8.65
C ILE A 98 -16.07 1.27 -8.27
N SER A 99 -14.98 1.19 -7.50
CA SER A 99 -14.36 -0.10 -7.16
C SER A 99 -15.03 -0.81 -5.99
N LEU A 100 -15.95 -0.14 -5.30
CA LEU A 100 -16.58 -0.59 -4.05
C LEU A 100 -15.59 -0.99 -2.96
N HIS A 101 -14.35 -0.51 -3.05
CA HIS A 101 -13.32 -0.75 -2.06
C HIS A 101 -13.76 -0.10 -0.74
N PHE A 102 -13.95 -0.92 0.29
CA PHE A 102 -14.48 -0.48 1.57
C PHE A 102 -13.60 -1.02 2.70
N PRO A 103 -12.58 -0.26 3.13
CA PRO A 103 -11.50 -0.81 3.95
C PRO A 103 -11.82 -0.75 5.44
N TYR A 104 -11.44 -1.82 6.13
CA TYR A 104 -11.47 -1.98 7.58
C TYR A 104 -10.12 -2.52 8.06
N TRP A 105 -9.79 -2.25 9.32
CA TRP A 105 -8.85 -3.06 10.08
C TRP A 105 -9.63 -4.16 10.77
N VAL A 106 -9.20 -5.41 10.66
CA VAL A 106 -9.80 -6.53 11.39
C VAL A 106 -8.74 -7.16 12.29
N PRO A 107 -9.08 -7.58 13.51
CA PRO A 107 -8.12 -8.26 14.37
C PRO A 107 -7.50 -9.46 13.65
N VAL A 108 -6.21 -9.65 13.84
CA VAL A 108 -5.52 -10.85 13.38
C VAL A 108 -5.92 -12.02 14.27
N ASP A 109 -6.33 -13.12 13.65
CA ASP A 109 -6.62 -14.37 14.37
C ASP A 109 -5.34 -15.22 14.40
N PHE A 110 -4.74 -15.32 15.58
CA PHE A 110 -3.50 -16.09 15.79
C PHE A 110 -3.67 -17.60 15.57
N ASN A 111 -4.91 -18.10 15.52
CA ASN A 111 -5.21 -19.50 15.24
C ASN A 111 -5.54 -19.74 13.76
N ASP A 112 -5.78 -18.69 12.96
CA ASP A 112 -6.08 -18.84 11.53
C ASP A 112 -4.78 -18.98 10.72
N LYS A 113 -4.71 -20.06 9.93
CA LYS A 113 -3.58 -20.30 9.01
C LYS A 113 -3.42 -19.17 7.99
N ALA A 114 -4.50 -18.50 7.60
CA ALA A 114 -4.43 -17.35 6.69
C ALA A 114 -3.67 -16.16 7.30
N ASP A 115 -3.59 -16.10 8.63
CA ASP A 115 -3.03 -15.00 9.41
C ASP A 115 -1.66 -15.30 10.00
N LYS A 116 -1.17 -16.54 9.82
CA LYS A 116 0.09 -17.02 10.38
C LYS A 116 1.26 -16.05 10.15
N LYS A 117 1.36 -15.43 8.97
CA LYS A 117 2.44 -14.49 8.64
C LYS A 117 2.39 -13.19 9.45
N PHE A 118 1.19 -12.68 9.72
CA PHE A 118 1.02 -11.52 10.61
C PHE A 118 1.35 -11.91 12.06
N ALA A 119 0.85 -13.06 12.52
CA ALA A 119 1.09 -13.56 13.86
C ALA A 119 2.59 -13.76 14.14
N SER A 120 3.30 -14.48 13.27
CA SER A 120 4.73 -14.75 13.44
C SER A 120 5.56 -13.46 13.41
N ALA A 121 5.25 -12.54 12.49
CA ALA A 121 5.97 -11.27 12.40
C ALA A 121 5.73 -10.37 13.63
N PHE A 122 4.57 -10.46 14.27
CA PHE A 122 4.23 -9.71 15.47
C PHE A 122 4.85 -10.30 16.74
N GLU A 123 4.94 -11.62 16.84
CA GLU A 123 5.63 -12.30 17.94
C GLU A 123 7.11 -11.88 17.99
N LEU A 124 7.74 -11.71 16.82
CA LEU A 124 9.13 -11.27 16.66
C LEU A 124 9.36 -9.76 16.90
N LEU A 125 8.32 -8.95 17.09
CA LEU A 125 8.51 -7.55 17.43
C LEU A 125 8.92 -7.40 18.90
N ASP A 126 10.11 -6.86 19.13
CA ASP A 126 10.60 -6.49 20.47
C ASP A 126 9.68 -5.48 21.14
N VAL A 127 9.26 -4.45 20.39
CA VAL A 127 8.41 -3.36 20.86
C VAL A 127 7.16 -3.28 19.99
N LYS A 128 6.00 -3.47 20.62
CA LYS A 128 4.67 -3.50 19.97
C LYS A 128 3.95 -2.17 20.15
N GLU A 129 4.58 -1.10 19.69
CA GLU A 129 4.04 0.25 19.76
C GLU A 129 2.82 0.46 18.87
N ASP A 130 1.92 1.34 19.30
CA ASP A 130 0.81 1.78 18.48
C ASP A 130 1.30 2.48 17.21
N GLY A 131 0.72 2.07 16.08
CA GLY A 131 1.10 2.60 14.78
C GLY A 131 0.75 1.69 13.62
N THR A 132 0.97 2.19 12.42
CA THR A 132 0.80 1.41 11.20
C THR A 132 2.12 0.77 10.80
N TYR A 133 2.05 -0.49 10.38
CA TYR A 133 3.19 -1.31 9.99
C TYR A 133 2.96 -1.87 8.59
N GLU A 134 4.02 -2.23 7.90
CA GLU A 134 3.97 -3.01 6.67
C GLU A 134 4.51 -4.41 6.96
N LEU A 135 3.71 -5.43 6.69
CA LEU A 135 4.16 -6.82 6.69
C LEU A 135 4.92 -7.09 5.40
N ILE A 136 6.15 -7.56 5.51
CA ILE A 136 7.01 -7.93 4.38
C ILE A 136 7.62 -9.33 4.59
N GLY A 137 8.20 -9.89 3.53
CA GLY A 137 8.95 -11.15 3.55
C GLY A 137 8.28 -12.28 2.77
N GLU A 138 8.54 -13.52 3.16
CA GLU A 138 8.11 -14.71 2.42
C GLU A 138 6.61 -14.77 2.17
N GLY A 139 6.24 -15.06 0.93
CA GLY A 139 4.85 -15.17 0.51
C GLY A 139 4.05 -13.87 0.65
N ILE A 140 4.73 -12.71 0.74
CA ILE A 140 4.16 -11.37 0.65
C ILE A 140 4.80 -10.67 -0.54
N GLN A 141 3.99 -10.18 -1.48
CA GLN A 141 4.45 -9.41 -2.65
C GLN A 141 5.61 -10.07 -3.42
N GLY A 142 5.61 -11.41 -3.51
CA GLY A 142 6.68 -12.17 -4.19
C GLY A 142 8.03 -12.19 -3.48
N ASN A 143 8.10 -11.71 -2.23
CA ASN A 143 9.33 -11.54 -1.45
C ASN A 143 10.39 -10.69 -2.18
N VAL A 144 9.98 -9.51 -2.68
CA VAL A 144 10.87 -8.56 -3.39
C VAL A 144 12.07 -8.09 -2.56
N TYR A 145 12.05 -8.32 -1.25
CA TYR A 145 13.13 -7.99 -0.33
C TYR A 145 14.01 -9.18 0.06
N GLU A 146 13.74 -10.37 -0.49
CA GLU A 146 14.54 -11.59 -0.28
C GLU A 146 14.79 -11.92 1.21
N LEU A 147 13.77 -11.71 2.04
CA LEU A 147 13.86 -11.96 3.47
C LEU A 147 13.57 -13.42 3.78
N GLU A 148 14.26 -13.97 4.78
CA GLU A 148 13.87 -15.20 5.46
C GLU A 148 12.73 -14.88 6.46
N GLY A 149 11.62 -15.61 6.36
CA GLY A 149 10.44 -15.40 7.18
C GLY A 149 9.70 -14.08 6.92
N ASN A 150 8.96 -13.58 7.92
CA ASN A 150 8.12 -12.38 7.82
C ASN A 150 8.44 -11.36 8.92
N LYS A 151 8.36 -10.08 8.58
CA LYS A 151 8.63 -8.95 9.50
C LYS A 151 7.57 -7.87 9.36
N LEU A 152 7.23 -7.24 10.49
CA LEU A 152 6.48 -5.99 10.53
C LEU A 152 7.46 -4.83 10.60
N VAL A 153 7.43 -3.94 9.61
CA VAL A 153 8.24 -2.72 9.60
C VAL A 153 7.34 -1.52 9.83
N ARG A 154 7.67 -0.69 10.82
CA ARG A 154 6.85 0.49 11.16
C ARG A 154 6.90 1.50 10.01
N HIS A 155 5.74 2.02 9.62
CA HIS A 155 5.70 3.09 8.63
C HIS A 155 6.46 4.32 9.13
N GLY A 156 7.25 4.93 8.25
CA GLY A 156 8.00 6.15 8.55
C GLY A 156 9.22 5.96 9.45
N SER A 157 9.61 4.72 9.80
CA SER A 157 10.77 4.48 10.67
C SER A 157 12.12 4.62 9.96
N GLU A 158 12.17 4.36 8.65
CA GLU A 158 13.40 4.46 7.87
C GLU A 158 13.42 5.75 7.06
N VAL A 159 14.21 6.71 7.53
CA VAL A 159 14.39 8.01 6.88
C VAL A 159 15.45 7.91 5.78
N VAL A 160 15.16 8.50 4.63
CA VAL A 160 16.12 8.60 3.52
C VAL A 160 16.49 10.06 3.24
N LYS A 161 17.74 10.27 2.80
CA LYS A 161 18.21 11.57 2.36
C LYS A 161 18.11 11.65 0.84
N ILE A 162 17.38 12.64 0.35
CA ILE A 162 17.25 12.95 -1.08
C ILE A 162 17.92 14.31 -1.29
N GLN A 163 18.79 14.39 -2.29
CA GLN A 163 19.56 15.61 -2.58
C GLN A 163 18.92 16.44 -3.70
N ASP A 164 18.20 15.79 -4.61
CA ASP A 164 17.61 16.42 -5.79
C ASP A 164 16.14 16.01 -5.91
N TYR A 165 15.27 17.01 -5.70
CA TYR A 165 13.81 16.87 -5.73
C TYR A 165 13.21 17.18 -7.11
N THR A 166 14.04 17.47 -8.12
CA THR A 166 13.56 17.58 -9.49
C THR A 166 13.02 16.24 -9.99
N PHE A 167 12.21 16.27 -11.04
CA PHE A 167 11.70 15.04 -11.66
C PHE A 167 12.82 14.09 -12.08
N ASP A 168 13.87 14.61 -12.73
CA ASP A 168 14.98 13.80 -13.23
C ASP A 168 15.88 13.30 -12.09
N GLY A 169 16.12 14.13 -11.06
CA GLY A 169 16.83 13.74 -9.85
C GLY A 169 16.13 12.61 -9.09
N LEU A 170 14.82 12.74 -8.88
CA LEU A 170 14.01 11.69 -8.26
C LEU A 170 13.94 10.44 -9.14
N LYS A 171 13.79 10.56 -10.46
CA LYS A 171 13.81 9.40 -11.36
C LYS A 171 15.13 8.64 -11.25
N LYS A 172 16.26 9.36 -11.20
CA LYS A 172 17.59 8.76 -10.98
C LYS A 172 17.73 8.11 -9.61
N PHE A 173 17.20 8.73 -8.55
CA PHE A 173 17.19 8.13 -7.22
C PHE A 173 16.37 6.82 -7.20
N PHE A 174 15.19 6.83 -7.82
CA PHE A 174 14.30 5.68 -7.85
C PHE A 174 14.83 4.51 -8.70
N SER A 175 15.73 4.74 -9.65
CA SER A 175 16.30 3.64 -10.45
C SER A 175 17.15 2.68 -9.60
N THR A 176 17.73 3.14 -8.49
CA THR A 176 18.54 2.33 -7.58
C THR A 176 17.86 2.02 -6.24
N LEU A 177 16.66 2.57 -5.99
CA LEU A 177 15.93 2.41 -4.73
C LEU A 177 15.42 0.97 -4.54
N ASN A 178 15.89 0.26 -3.53
CA ASN A 178 15.37 -1.07 -3.17
C ASN A 178 14.12 -0.98 -2.26
N ALA A 179 13.05 -0.32 -2.73
CA ALA A 179 11.77 -0.17 -2.03
C ALA A 179 10.63 0.17 -3.00
N GLU A 180 9.34 0.01 -2.62
CA GLU A 180 8.21 0.38 -3.51
C GLU A 180 8.30 1.85 -3.92
N GLY A 181 8.74 2.69 -2.97
CA GLY A 181 8.97 4.08 -3.18
C GLY A 181 9.24 4.86 -1.90
N ILE A 182 8.82 6.11 -1.89
CA ILE A 182 9.03 7.06 -0.79
C ILE A 182 7.69 7.65 -0.34
N VAL A 183 7.54 7.86 0.97
CA VAL A 183 6.50 8.71 1.57
C VAL A 183 7.18 9.93 2.20
N TRP A 184 6.75 11.12 1.82
CA TRP A 184 7.14 12.36 2.46
C TRP A 184 6.12 12.76 3.51
N HIS A 185 6.61 13.14 4.68
CA HIS A 185 5.83 13.61 5.81
C HIS A 185 6.07 15.11 6.02
N HIS A 186 4.99 15.87 6.07
CA HIS A 186 5.08 17.27 6.44
C HIS A 186 5.40 17.38 7.94
N PRO A 187 6.41 18.16 8.34
CA PRO A 187 6.95 18.12 9.70
C PRO A 187 5.99 18.65 10.77
N LYS A 188 4.94 19.40 10.41
CA LYS A 188 4.10 20.14 11.37
C LYS A 188 2.61 19.83 11.34
N ASP A 189 2.08 19.27 10.26
CA ASP A 189 0.62 19.17 10.06
C ASP A 189 0.13 17.76 9.66
N GLY A 190 1.05 16.79 9.59
CA GLY A 190 0.72 15.40 9.31
C GLY A 190 0.31 15.10 7.86
N ARG A 191 0.36 16.08 6.94
CA ARG A 191 0.19 15.81 5.51
C ARG A 191 1.24 14.81 5.04
N MET A 192 0.82 13.93 4.13
CA MET A 192 1.69 12.93 3.51
C MET A 192 1.43 12.84 2.02
N VAL A 193 2.49 12.65 1.25
CA VAL A 193 2.42 12.31 -0.17
C VAL A 193 3.42 11.22 -0.50
N LYS A 194 3.20 10.49 -1.58
CA LYS A 194 4.05 9.37 -1.99
C LYS A 194 4.56 9.48 -3.41
N LEU A 195 5.60 8.73 -3.71
CA LEU A 195 6.03 8.44 -5.07
C LEU A 195 6.49 6.99 -5.11
N ARG A 196 6.26 6.29 -6.23
CA ARG A 196 6.54 4.86 -6.39
C ARG A 196 7.42 4.64 -7.60
N ARG A 197 8.22 3.57 -7.56
CA ARG A 197 9.06 3.10 -8.68
C ARG A 197 8.26 2.93 -9.98
N SER A 198 7.08 2.32 -9.89
CA SER A 198 6.20 2.12 -11.05
C SER A 198 5.69 3.41 -11.70
N HIS A 199 5.66 4.54 -10.97
CA HIS A 199 5.34 5.83 -11.60
C HIS A 199 6.44 6.30 -12.57
N PHE A 200 7.65 5.76 -12.47
CA PHE A 200 8.75 5.98 -13.42
C PHE A 200 8.98 4.79 -14.36
N ASN A 201 8.06 3.82 -14.38
CA ASN A 201 8.19 2.56 -15.12
C ASN A 201 9.37 1.69 -14.65
N PHE A 202 9.73 1.77 -13.36
CA PHE A 202 10.64 0.82 -12.74
C PHE A 202 9.84 -0.27 -12.04
N GLU A 203 9.85 -1.47 -12.61
CA GLU A 203 9.23 -2.65 -12.02
C GLU A 203 10.20 -3.36 -11.06
N TRP A 204 9.66 -4.23 -10.20
CA TRP A 204 10.47 -5.11 -9.35
C TRP A 204 11.07 -6.29 -10.11
N ARG A 205 10.31 -6.78 -11.09
CA ARG A 205 10.63 -7.90 -11.97
C ARG A 205 10.11 -7.55 -13.36
N GLU A 206 10.74 -8.07 -14.39
CA GLU A 206 10.18 -7.97 -15.73
C GLU A 206 8.79 -8.63 -15.77
N ASP A 207 7.82 -7.94 -16.38
CA ASP A 207 6.48 -8.49 -16.56
C ASP A 207 6.51 -9.50 -17.70
N ILE A 208 6.85 -10.74 -17.37
CA ILE A 208 6.92 -11.84 -18.34
C ILE A 208 5.55 -12.44 -18.66
N ARG A 209 4.42 -11.88 -18.18
CA ARG A 209 3.11 -12.53 -18.34
C ARG A 209 2.71 -12.72 -19.80
N ASP A 210 3.14 -11.81 -20.67
CA ASP A 210 2.93 -11.83 -22.11
C ASP A 210 4.12 -12.42 -22.88
N ASP A 211 5.23 -12.72 -22.21
CA ASP A 211 6.41 -13.37 -22.78
C ASP A 211 6.35 -14.89 -22.53
N LYS A 212 5.86 -15.62 -23.54
CA LYS A 212 5.69 -17.08 -23.48
C LYS A 212 7.01 -17.82 -23.34
N GLU A 213 8.12 -17.30 -23.87
CA GLU A 213 9.43 -17.96 -23.83
C GLU A 213 10.08 -17.76 -22.45
N ALA A 214 9.99 -16.55 -21.89
CA ALA A 214 10.46 -16.26 -20.53
C ALA A 214 9.66 -17.04 -19.47
N ARG A 215 8.35 -17.26 -19.67
CA ARG A 215 7.55 -18.11 -18.78
C ARG A 215 7.92 -19.58 -18.80
N ALA A 216 8.38 -20.10 -19.95
CA ALA A 216 8.75 -21.51 -20.09
C ALA A 216 10.10 -21.84 -19.45
N SER A 217 10.99 -20.85 -19.31
CA SER A 217 12.30 -21.01 -18.69
C SER A 217 12.29 -20.87 -17.15
N PHE A 218 11.22 -20.31 -16.58
CA PHE A 218 11.03 -20.21 -15.13
C PHE A 218 10.45 -21.54 -14.59
N VAL A 219 11.31 -22.51 -14.33
CA VAL A 219 10.93 -23.72 -13.57
C VAL A 219 11.02 -23.39 -12.07
N PRO A 220 9.99 -23.73 -11.24
CA PRO A 220 9.99 -23.44 -9.82
C PRO A 220 11.18 -24.01 -9.05
#